data_AF-A0AAW2PHW0-F1
#
_entry.id   AF-A0AAW2PHW0-F1
#
_cell.length_a   1.000
_cell.length_b   1.000
_cell.length_c   1.000
_cell.angle_alpha   90.00
_cell.angle_beta   90.00
_cell.angle_gamma   90.00
#
_symmetry.space_group_name_H-M   'P 1'
#
loop_
_entity.id
_entity.type
_entity.pdbx_description
1 polymer ?
#
loop_
_entity_poly.entity_id
_entity_poly.type
_entity_poly.pdbx_seq_one_letter_code
_entity_poly.pdbx_strand_id
1 'polypeptide(L)'
;MDQVSHRFKRKHRGKKVVVLGTGWAGGFTKELLCIHSFVTSVTCGTVDARSIVEPVRNIIKKRNGEIKFWEAECLKIDPANKKVFCRSNIDENLAGSNEFTLEYDHLVIAIGAQVNTFNTPGVMEHCHFLKEVEDAQRIRRTVIDCFEKAVLPELTEEERKINLHFVIVGGGPTGVEFAAELHDL
;
A
#
# COMPACT_ATOMS: atom_id res chain seq x y z
N MET A 1 51.18 -38.40 13.10
CA MET A 1 50.67 -39.05 11.87
C MET A 1 49.19 -39.27 12.08
N ASP A 2 48.37 -38.23 11.87
CA ASP A 2 47.72 -37.87 10.59
C ASP A 2 46.46 -38.74 10.41
N GLN A 3 45.23 -38.25 10.28
CA GLN A 3 44.74 -36.99 9.72
C GLN A 3 43.41 -36.56 10.37
N VAL A 4 43.29 -35.25 10.61
CA VAL A 4 42.03 -34.55 10.89
C VAL A 4 41.23 -34.50 9.59
N SER A 5 40.13 -35.27 9.49
CA SER A 5 39.20 -35.14 8.36
C SER A 5 38.37 -33.86 8.53
N HIS A 6 38.87 -32.77 7.96
CA HIS A 6 38.08 -31.55 7.77
C HIS A 6 36.97 -31.83 6.75
N ARG A 7 35.78 -32.19 7.23
CA ARG A 7 34.55 -32.04 6.45
C ARG A 7 34.30 -30.54 6.25
N PHE A 8 34.81 -29.99 5.15
CA PHE A 8 34.33 -28.74 4.58
C PHE A 8 32.83 -28.90 4.26
N LYS A 9 31.96 -28.53 5.20
CA LYS A 9 30.56 -28.24 4.88
C LYS A 9 30.59 -27.04 3.95
N ARG A 10 30.50 -27.28 2.64
CA ARG A 10 30.22 -26.27 1.63
C ARG A 10 28.92 -25.57 2.05
N LYS A 11 29.03 -24.40 2.66
CA LYS A 11 27.89 -23.54 2.99
C LYS A 11 27.34 -23.09 1.65
N HIS A 12 26.27 -23.73 1.16
CA HIS A 12 25.58 -23.25 -0.03
C HIS A 12 25.19 -21.80 0.25
N ARG A 13 25.88 -20.86 -0.42
CA ARG A 13 25.56 -19.44 -0.32
C ARG A 13 24.24 -19.28 -1.06
N GLY A 14 23.14 -19.29 -0.32
CA GLY A 14 21.81 -19.10 -0.89
C GLY A 14 21.79 -17.80 -1.69
N LYS A 15 21.12 -17.82 -2.85
CA LYS A 15 20.96 -16.62 -3.68
C LYS A 15 20.11 -15.59 -2.92
N LYS A 16 20.55 -14.34 -2.89
CA LYS A 16 19.80 -13.21 -2.33
C LYS A 16 18.72 -12.78 -3.31
N VAL A 17 17.46 -12.93 -2.92
CA VAL A 17 16.31 -12.42 -3.67
C VAL A 17 15.76 -11.19 -2.94
N VAL A 18 15.70 -10.06 -3.63
CA VAL A 18 15.06 -8.83 -3.13
C VAL A 18 13.71 -8.68 -3.83
N VAL A 19 12.65 -8.45 -3.06
CA VAL A 19 11.29 -8.20 -3.56
C VAL A 19 10.90 -6.79 -3.18
N LEU A 20 10.49 -5.99 -4.17
CA LEU A 20 9.99 -4.63 -3.96
C LEU A 20 8.48 -4.63 -4.08
N GLY A 21 7.79 -4.19 -3.04
CA GLY A 21 6.33 -4.12 -2.99
C GLY A 21 5.69 -5.21 -2.13
N THR A 22 4.62 -4.83 -1.44
CA THR A 22 3.84 -5.67 -0.51
C THR A 22 2.39 -5.89 -0.96
N GLY A 23 2.04 -5.36 -2.13
CA GLY A 23 0.74 -5.59 -2.76
C GLY A 23 0.63 -7.02 -3.34
N TRP A 24 -0.42 -7.26 -4.11
CA TRP A 24 -0.74 -8.56 -4.69
C TRP A 24 0.46 -9.29 -5.28
N ALA A 25 1.18 -8.70 -6.24
CA ALA A 25 2.28 -9.39 -6.92
C ALA A 25 3.45 -9.71 -5.98
N GLY A 26 3.84 -8.77 -5.10
CA GLY A 26 4.93 -8.98 -4.13
C GLY A 26 4.56 -10.05 -3.12
N GLY A 27 3.30 -10.05 -2.74
CA GLY A 27 2.64 -11.08 -1.98
C GLY A 27 2.67 -12.47 -2.63
N PHE A 28 2.20 -12.56 -3.87
CA PHE A 28 2.07 -13.79 -4.64
C PHE A 28 3.39 -14.46 -4.97
N THR A 29 4.52 -13.76 -4.95
CA THR A 29 5.84 -14.43 -5.03
C THR A 29 6.03 -15.49 -3.94
N LYS A 30 5.18 -15.49 -2.91
CA LYS A 30 5.01 -16.61 -2.00
C LYS A 30 3.55 -17.03 -1.70
N GLU A 31 2.48 -16.40 -2.20
CA GLU A 31 1.06 -16.50 -1.75
C GLU A 31 0.76 -15.55 -0.57
N LEU A 32 0.66 -14.24 -0.82
CA LEU A 32 -0.05 -13.31 0.06
C LEU A 32 -1.25 -12.74 -0.70
N LEU A 33 -2.36 -12.59 0.01
CA LEU A 33 -3.60 -12.01 -0.47
C LEU A 33 -3.79 -10.67 0.26
N CYS A 34 -3.41 -9.55 -0.35
CA CYS A 34 -3.87 -8.23 0.09
C CYS A 34 -5.13 -7.94 -0.71
N ILE A 35 -6.32 -8.06 -0.13
CA ILE A 35 -7.57 -7.99 -0.89
C ILE A 35 -7.89 -6.52 -1.23
N HIS A 36 -7.31 -6.00 -2.31
CA HIS A 36 -7.64 -4.65 -2.80
C HIS A 36 -9.11 -4.50 -3.19
N SER A 37 -9.80 -5.62 -3.47
CA SER A 37 -11.21 -5.63 -3.90
C SER A 37 -12.21 -5.11 -2.87
N PHE A 38 -11.83 -4.87 -1.61
CA PHE A 38 -12.75 -4.37 -0.57
C PHE A 38 -12.42 -2.95 -0.08
N VAL A 39 -11.47 -2.26 -0.72
CA VAL A 39 -11.13 -0.88 -0.34
C VAL A 39 -12.33 0.06 -0.53
N THR A 40 -13.22 -0.23 -1.49
CA THR A 40 -14.50 0.44 -1.72
C THR A 40 -15.44 0.28 -0.52
N SER A 41 -15.65 -0.93 0.00
CA SER A 41 -16.53 -1.17 1.16
C SER A 41 -16.05 -0.51 2.46
N VAL A 42 -14.77 -0.15 2.58
CA VAL A 42 -14.25 0.62 3.73
C VAL A 42 -14.70 2.09 3.68
N THR A 43 -14.93 2.65 2.50
CA THR A 43 -15.35 4.06 2.31
C THR A 43 -16.69 4.35 2.97
N CYS A 44 -17.59 3.36 3.02
CA CYS A 44 -18.92 3.50 3.60
C CYS A 44 -19.04 2.79 4.95
N GLY A 45 -18.01 2.02 5.34
CA GLY A 45 -17.98 1.32 6.62
C GLY A 45 -18.72 -0.02 6.65
N THR A 46 -19.16 -0.51 5.49
CA THR A 46 -19.67 -1.86 5.26
C THR A 46 -18.67 -2.92 5.73
N VAL A 47 -17.37 -2.64 5.60
CA VAL A 47 -16.27 -3.45 6.13
C VAL A 47 -15.29 -2.59 6.93
N ASP A 48 -14.74 -3.12 8.02
CA ASP A 48 -13.67 -2.47 8.79
C ASP A 48 -12.34 -2.57 8.04
N ALA A 49 -11.55 -1.49 8.06
CA ALA A 49 -10.24 -1.44 7.42
C ALA A 49 -9.33 -2.61 7.83
N ARG A 50 -9.40 -3.03 9.10
CA ARG A 50 -8.57 -4.14 9.63
C ARG A 50 -9.00 -5.50 9.11
N SER A 51 -10.21 -5.63 8.57
CA SER A 51 -10.71 -6.88 7.97
C SER A 51 -10.15 -7.12 6.57
N ILE A 52 -9.56 -6.10 5.93
CA ILE A 52 -9.05 -6.19 4.55
C ILE A 52 -7.53 -6.05 4.44
N VAL A 53 -6.84 -5.87 5.57
CA VAL A 53 -5.38 -5.77 5.66
C VAL A 53 -4.81 -6.90 6.52
N GLU A 54 -3.63 -7.39 6.14
CA GLU A 54 -2.89 -8.35 6.96
C GLU A 54 -1.44 -7.85 7.12
N PRO A 55 -0.92 -7.72 8.36
CA PRO A 55 0.45 -7.30 8.59
C PRO A 55 1.45 -8.25 7.91
N VAL A 56 2.33 -7.70 7.06
CA VAL A 56 3.35 -8.46 6.33
C VAL A 56 4.19 -9.35 7.28
N ARG A 57 4.47 -8.86 8.49
CA ARG A 57 5.22 -9.61 9.51
C ARG A 57 4.51 -10.87 9.99
N ASN A 58 3.18 -10.87 10.09
CA ASN A 58 2.41 -12.07 10.44
C ASN A 58 2.51 -13.12 9.36
N ILE A 59 2.49 -12.69 8.10
CA ILE A 59 2.57 -13.59 6.96
C ILE A 59 3.97 -14.21 6.87
N ILE A 60 5.02 -13.41 7.11
CA ILE A 60 6.40 -13.89 7.13
C ILE A 60 6.63 -14.90 8.26
N LYS A 61 6.10 -14.66 9.47
CA LYS A 61 6.23 -15.57 10.62
C LYS A 61 5.71 -16.99 10.34
N LYS A 62 4.68 -17.12 9.50
CA LYS A 62 4.09 -18.42 9.12
C LYS A 62 4.96 -19.23 8.16
N ARG A 63 6.10 -18.68 7.69
CA ARG A 63 6.94 -19.32 6.66
C ARG A 63 8.30 -19.72 7.19
N ASN A 64 8.78 -20.85 6.69
CA ASN A 64 10.13 -21.32 6.94
C ASN A 64 11.13 -20.58 6.05
N GLY A 65 12.19 -20.04 6.65
CA GLY A 65 13.31 -19.42 5.94
C GLY A 65 13.77 -18.10 6.55
N GLU A 66 14.95 -17.65 6.16
CA GLU A 66 15.48 -16.34 6.56
C GLU A 66 14.85 -15.25 5.67
N ILE A 67 13.69 -14.74 6.08
CA ILE A 67 13.02 -13.62 5.41
C ILE A 67 13.20 -12.37 6.26
N LYS A 68 13.76 -11.32 5.67
CA LYS A 68 13.91 -10.00 6.28
C LYS A 68 12.95 -9.04 5.61
N PHE A 69 12.24 -8.26 6.42
CA PHE A 69 11.31 -7.24 5.97
C PHE A 69 11.80 -5.87 6.42
N TRP A 70 11.88 -4.95 5.47
CA TRP A 70 12.23 -3.56 5.69
C TRP A 70 11.06 -2.70 5.23
N GLU A 71 10.61 -1.81 6.10
CA GLU A 71 9.60 -0.81 5.80
C GLU A 71 10.32 0.42 5.23
N ALA A 72 10.45 0.45 3.91
CA ALA A 72 11.27 1.42 3.22
C ALA A 72 10.77 1.63 1.77
N GLU A 73 10.99 2.84 1.27
CA GLU A 73 10.77 3.19 -0.13
C GLU A 73 12.03 2.88 -0.95
N CYS A 74 11.85 2.31 -2.15
CA CYS A 74 12.94 2.13 -3.11
C CYS A 74 13.08 3.41 -3.96
N LEU A 75 14.20 4.13 -3.78
CA LEU A 75 14.48 5.36 -4.51
C LEU A 75 15.12 5.11 -5.88
N LYS A 76 16.00 4.10 -5.96
CA LYS A 76 16.77 3.83 -7.18
C LYS A 76 17.15 2.36 -7.28
N ILE A 77 17.10 1.84 -8.50
CA ILE A 77 17.63 0.52 -8.85
C ILE A 77 18.87 0.73 -9.73
N ASP A 78 19.96 0.05 -9.39
CA ASP A 78 21.18 -0.04 -10.20
C ASP A 78 21.33 -1.49 -10.69
N PRO A 79 20.90 -1.79 -11.94
CA PRO A 79 21.00 -3.12 -12.51
C PRO A 79 22.45 -3.55 -12.81
N ALA A 80 23.34 -2.61 -13.09
CA ALA A 80 24.73 -2.90 -13.46
C ALA A 80 25.50 -3.42 -12.25
N ASN A 81 25.31 -2.79 -11.08
CA ASN A 81 25.94 -3.19 -9.83
C ASN A 81 25.07 -4.13 -8.98
N LYS A 82 23.87 -4.48 -9.45
CA LYS A 82 22.87 -5.29 -8.74
C LYS A 82 22.55 -4.77 -7.34
N LYS A 83 22.26 -3.48 -7.25
CA LYS A 83 21.97 -2.76 -6.01
C LYS A 83 20.62 -2.06 -6.05
N VAL A 84 19.98 -1.97 -4.90
CA VAL A 84 18.78 -1.13 -4.68
C VAL A 84 19.09 -0.15 -3.57
N PHE A 85 18.76 1.12 -3.81
CA PHE A 85 18.88 2.20 -2.84
C PHE A 85 17.50 2.46 -2.24
N CYS A 86 17.42 2.35 -0.92
CA CYS A 86 16.18 2.47 -0.18
C CYS A 86 16.29 3.55 0.89
N ARG A 87 15.14 4.11 1.27
CA ARG A 87 15.00 5.01 2.41
C ARG A 87 13.93 4.46 3.35
N SER A 88 14.27 4.31 4.63
CA SER A 88 13.34 3.96 5.70
C SER A 88 12.33 5.08 5.89
N ASN A 89 11.05 4.71 6.01
CA ASN A 89 9.96 5.64 6.33
C ASN A 89 9.76 5.80 7.84
N ILE A 90 10.58 5.14 8.65
CA ILE A 90 10.60 5.26 10.11
C ILE A 90 11.56 6.41 10.50
N ASP A 91 11.07 7.34 11.33
CA ASP A 91 11.85 8.48 11.85
C ASP A 91 13.02 8.04 12.74
N GLU A 92 14.07 8.88 12.76
CA GLU A 92 15.30 8.79 13.56
C GLU A 92 15.76 7.38 13.96
N ASN A 93 16.44 6.71 13.04
CA ASN A 93 17.32 5.62 13.41
C ASN A 93 18.54 6.19 14.14
N LEU A 94 18.99 5.54 15.23
CA LEU A 94 20.24 5.89 15.95
C LEU A 94 21.49 5.98 15.05
N ALA A 95 21.40 5.48 13.81
CA ALA A 95 22.45 5.51 12.79
C ALA A 95 22.55 6.84 12.01
N GLY A 96 21.66 7.81 12.23
CA GLY A 96 21.73 9.16 11.64
C GLY A 96 21.39 9.27 10.15
N SER A 97 21.26 8.15 9.43
CA SER A 97 20.75 8.09 8.06
C SER A 97 19.66 7.03 7.94
N ASN A 98 18.57 7.41 7.27
CA ASN A 98 17.48 6.51 6.91
C ASN A 98 17.73 5.81 5.57
N GLU A 99 18.81 6.13 4.87
CA GLU A 99 19.14 5.56 3.58
C GLU A 99 20.08 4.35 3.71
N PHE A 100 19.78 3.30 2.95
CA PHE A 100 20.59 2.09 2.92
C PHE A 100 20.58 1.44 1.54
N THR A 101 21.55 0.57 1.30
CA THR A 101 21.71 -0.14 0.02
C THR A 101 21.58 -1.65 0.23
N LEU A 102 20.84 -2.31 -0.65
CA LEU A 102 20.69 -3.76 -0.68
C LEU A 102 21.29 -4.34 -1.96
N GLU A 103 22.12 -5.37 -1.82
CA GLU A 103 22.62 -6.16 -2.94
C GLU A 103 21.71 -7.37 -3.21
N TYR A 104 21.51 -7.69 -4.49
CA TYR A 104 20.67 -8.82 -4.90
C TYR A 104 21.35 -9.71 -5.94
N ASP A 105 21.02 -10.99 -5.92
CA ASP A 105 21.28 -11.90 -7.05
C ASP A 105 20.10 -11.89 -8.04
N HIS A 106 18.88 -11.75 -7.51
CA HIS A 106 17.64 -11.59 -8.26
C HIS A 106 16.77 -10.50 -7.64
N LEU A 107 16.16 -9.67 -8.48
CA LEU A 107 15.24 -8.60 -8.09
C LEU A 107 13.85 -8.88 -8.65
N VAL A 108 12.83 -8.85 -7.79
CA VAL A 108 11.42 -8.91 -8.17
C VAL A 108 10.80 -7.54 -7.93
N ILE A 109 10.28 -6.92 -8.99
CA ILE A 109 9.63 -5.61 -8.93
C ILE A 109 8.12 -5.83 -8.94
N ALA A 110 7.47 -5.50 -7.84
CA ALA A 110 6.05 -5.70 -7.60
C ALA A 110 5.41 -4.52 -6.86
N ILE A 111 5.88 -3.31 -7.16
CA ILE A 111 5.49 -2.04 -6.50
C ILE A 111 4.12 -1.51 -6.93
N GLY A 112 3.48 -2.14 -7.91
CA GLY A 112 2.18 -1.70 -8.44
C GLY A 112 2.29 -0.43 -9.29
N ALA A 113 1.24 0.38 -9.26
CA ALA A 113 1.11 1.61 -10.05
C ALA A 113 0.45 2.71 -9.19
N GLN A 114 0.76 3.96 -9.51
CA GLN A 114 0.19 5.15 -8.87
C GLN A 114 -1.07 5.63 -9.59
N VAL A 115 -1.83 6.49 -8.93
CA VAL A 115 -2.99 7.17 -9.53
C VAL A 115 -2.49 8.13 -10.62
N ASN A 116 -3.20 8.17 -11.75
CA ASN A 116 -2.91 9.08 -12.84
C ASN A 116 -3.97 10.18 -12.90
N THR A 117 -3.55 11.43 -12.72
CA THR A 117 -4.44 12.61 -12.79
C THR A 117 -4.58 13.15 -14.21
N PHE A 118 -3.79 12.63 -15.16
CA PHE A 118 -3.69 13.12 -16.54
C PHE A 118 -3.31 14.61 -16.61
N ASN A 119 -2.64 15.13 -15.56
CA ASN A 119 -2.33 16.55 -15.40
C ASN A 119 -3.57 17.46 -15.41
N THR A 120 -4.72 16.94 -15.01
CA THR A 120 -5.96 17.73 -14.90
C THR A 120 -5.83 18.70 -13.72
N PRO A 121 -5.90 20.03 -13.94
CA PRO A 121 -5.74 21.01 -12.86
C PRO A 121 -6.80 20.85 -11.77
N GLY A 122 -6.42 21.01 -10.51
CA GLY A 122 -7.33 20.94 -9.36
C GLY A 122 -7.57 19.52 -8.81
N VAL A 123 -7.19 18.46 -9.53
CA VAL A 123 -7.44 17.08 -9.09
C VAL A 123 -6.64 16.73 -7.85
N MET A 124 -5.38 17.16 -7.76
CA MET A 124 -4.53 16.85 -6.60
C MET A 124 -4.97 17.64 -5.35
N GLU A 125 -5.57 18.80 -5.55
CA GLU A 125 -5.95 19.75 -4.51
C GLU A 125 -7.36 19.49 -3.96
N HIS A 126 -8.28 19.04 -4.82
CA HIS A 126 -9.71 18.96 -4.49
C HIS A 126 -10.31 17.56 -4.52
N CYS A 127 -9.66 16.57 -5.15
CA CYS A 127 -10.21 15.23 -5.24
C CYS A 127 -9.66 14.30 -4.15
N HIS A 128 -10.50 13.33 -3.76
CA HIS A 128 -10.04 12.15 -3.04
C HIS A 128 -9.71 11.04 -4.02
N PHE A 129 -8.53 10.45 -3.89
CA PHE A 129 -8.21 9.19 -4.56
C PHE A 129 -8.74 8.01 -3.74
N LEU A 130 -8.91 6.86 -4.37
CA LEU A 130 -9.31 5.61 -3.72
C LEU A 130 -8.33 4.52 -4.14
N LYS A 131 -7.12 4.53 -3.56
CA LYS A 131 -6.06 3.58 -3.89
C LYS A 131 -5.62 2.75 -2.69
N GLU A 132 -5.42 3.41 -1.56
CA GLU A 132 -4.98 2.76 -0.32
C GLU A 132 -6.11 2.75 0.72
N VAL A 133 -5.91 2.04 1.82
CA VAL A 133 -6.92 1.92 2.89
C VAL A 133 -7.12 3.26 3.60
N GLU A 134 -6.04 4.04 3.74
CA GLU A 134 -6.04 5.38 4.31
C GLU A 134 -6.89 6.35 3.48
N ASP A 135 -6.88 6.16 2.16
CA ASP A 135 -7.73 6.91 1.24
C ASP A 135 -9.21 6.62 1.48
N ALA A 136 -9.56 5.34 1.59
CA ALA A 136 -10.94 4.94 1.89
C ALA A 136 -11.44 5.50 3.22
N GLN A 137 -10.59 5.47 4.25
CA GLN A 137 -10.90 6.08 5.55
C GLN A 137 -11.05 7.61 5.46
N ARG A 138 -10.25 8.28 4.61
CA ARG A 138 -10.38 9.72 4.38
C ARG A 138 -11.70 10.05 3.69
N ILE A 139 -12.05 9.31 2.64
CA ILE A 139 -13.34 9.45 1.94
C ILE A 139 -14.49 9.26 2.92
N ARG A 140 -14.45 8.21 3.75
CA ARG A 140 -15.48 7.94 4.76
C ARG A 140 -15.69 9.14 5.68
N ARG A 141 -14.60 9.72 6.20
CA ARG A 141 -14.68 10.92 7.05
C ARG A 141 -15.29 12.09 6.30
N THR A 142 -14.86 12.36 5.07
CA THR A 142 -15.42 13.44 4.26
C THR A 142 -16.92 13.26 4.00
N VAL A 143 -17.38 12.04 3.70
CA VAL A 143 -18.81 11.75 3.48
C VAL A 143 -19.62 12.01 4.76
N ILE A 144 -19.13 11.55 5.92
CA ILE A 144 -19.76 11.83 7.21
C ILE A 144 -19.78 13.34 7.49
N ASP A 145 -18.66 14.04 7.28
CA ASP A 145 -18.57 15.49 7.46
C ASP A 145 -19.57 16.24 6.54
N CYS A 146 -19.82 15.74 5.33
CA CYS A 146 -20.84 16.28 4.43
C CYS A 146 -22.25 16.13 5.01
N PHE A 147 -22.58 14.97 5.59
CA PHE A 147 -23.88 14.77 6.27
C PHE A 147 -24.03 15.68 7.50
N GLU A 148 -23.01 15.76 8.35
CA GLU A 148 -23.03 16.64 9.52
C GLU A 148 -23.13 18.12 9.14
N LYS A 149 -22.47 18.54 8.05
CA LYS A 149 -22.63 19.89 7.51
C LYS A 149 -24.05 20.12 7.01
N ALA A 150 -24.67 19.15 6.33
CA ALA A 150 -26.00 19.30 5.73
C ALA A 150 -27.13 19.48 6.76
N VAL A 151 -26.92 19.06 8.02
CA VAL A 151 -27.89 19.22 9.12
C VAL A 151 -27.70 20.51 9.93
N LEU A 152 -26.67 21.31 9.64
CA LEU A 152 -26.45 22.56 10.35
C LEU A 152 -27.64 23.52 10.18
N PRO A 153 -28.01 24.25 11.25
CA PRO A 153 -29.06 25.25 11.15
C PRO A 153 -28.65 26.38 10.20
N GLU A 154 -29.63 27.12 9.68
CA GLU A 154 -29.45 28.31 8.83
C GLU A 154 -28.96 28.04 7.40
N LEU A 155 -28.74 26.79 6.99
CA LEU A 155 -28.48 26.46 5.59
C LEU A 155 -29.72 26.66 4.71
N THR A 156 -29.50 27.29 3.55
CA THR A 156 -30.46 27.26 2.45
C THR A 156 -30.60 25.85 1.88
N GLU A 157 -31.70 25.57 1.19
CA GLU A 157 -31.88 24.28 0.51
C GLU A 157 -30.83 24.06 -0.58
N GLU A 158 -30.36 25.12 -1.23
CA GLU A 158 -29.28 25.08 -2.21
C GLU A 158 -27.95 24.66 -1.59
N GLU A 159 -27.55 25.28 -0.46
CA GLU A 159 -26.32 24.92 0.24
C GLU A 159 -26.36 23.48 0.78
N ARG A 160 -27.53 23.04 1.27
CA ARG A 160 -27.73 21.65 1.68
C ARG A 160 -27.52 20.69 0.52
N LYS A 161 -28.08 20.98 -0.66
CA LYS A 161 -27.87 20.16 -1.87
C LYS A 161 -26.41 20.11 -2.29
N ILE A 162 -25.68 21.22 -2.20
CA ILE A 162 -24.25 21.27 -2.52
C ILE A 162 -23.44 20.39 -1.56
N ASN A 163 -23.71 20.44 -0.26
CA ASN A 163 -23.04 19.59 0.73
C ASN A 163 -23.26 18.08 0.47
N LEU A 164 -24.40 17.72 -0.11
CA LEU A 164 -24.80 16.34 -0.43
C LEU A 164 -24.55 15.96 -1.89
N HIS A 165 -23.83 16.77 -2.65
CA HIS A 165 -23.54 16.50 -4.05
C HIS A 165 -22.17 15.82 -4.19
N PHE A 166 -22.19 14.53 -4.53
CA PHE A 166 -20.98 13.72 -4.72
C PHE A 166 -20.71 13.47 -6.20
N VAL A 167 -19.45 13.63 -6.62
CA VAL A 167 -19.01 13.38 -8.00
C VAL A 167 -17.97 12.27 -7.99
N ILE A 168 -18.23 11.22 -8.77
CA ILE A 168 -17.34 10.06 -8.92
C ILE A 168 -16.76 10.07 -10.32
N VAL A 169 -15.44 10.20 -10.41
CA VAL A 169 -14.72 10.25 -11.69
C VAL A 169 -14.15 8.87 -12.01
N GLY A 170 -14.78 8.20 -12.98
CA GLY A 170 -14.33 6.90 -13.51
C GLY A 170 -15.41 5.83 -13.41
N GLY A 171 -15.83 5.29 -14.56
CA GLY A 171 -16.83 4.21 -14.65
C GLY A 171 -16.23 2.80 -14.62
N GLY A 172 -15.01 2.64 -14.11
CA GLY A 172 -14.41 1.32 -13.89
C GLY A 172 -15.00 0.62 -12.66
N PRO A 173 -14.62 -0.64 -12.38
CA PRO A 173 -15.15 -1.41 -11.25
C PRO A 173 -15.09 -0.66 -9.92
N THR A 174 -13.95 -0.05 -9.60
CA THR A 174 -13.75 0.74 -8.38
C THR A 174 -14.73 1.91 -8.25
N GLY A 175 -14.99 2.63 -9.34
CA GLY A 175 -15.89 3.79 -9.30
C GLY A 175 -17.36 3.36 -9.24
N VAL A 176 -17.73 2.29 -9.94
CA VAL A 176 -19.08 1.72 -9.90
C VAL A 176 -19.39 1.12 -8.52
N GLU A 177 -18.47 0.36 -7.95
CA GLU A 177 -18.60 -0.20 -6.59
C GLU A 177 -18.71 0.90 -5.54
N PHE A 178 -17.86 1.94 -5.61
CA PHE A 178 -17.96 3.07 -4.68
C PHE A 178 -19.28 3.82 -4.82
N ALA A 179 -19.77 4.03 -6.05
CA ALA A 179 -21.07 4.66 -6.28
C ALA A 179 -22.23 3.85 -5.67
N ALA A 180 -22.18 2.52 -5.78
CA ALA A 180 -23.17 1.63 -5.19
C ALA A 180 -23.11 1.67 -3.65
N GLU A 181 -21.92 1.55 -3.06
CA GLU A 181 -21.73 1.62 -1.61
C GLU A 181 -22.18 2.98 -1.03
N LEU A 182 -21.91 4.07 -1.73
CA LEU A 182 -22.35 5.42 -1.33
C LEU A 182 -23.86 5.60 -1.46
N HIS A 183 -24.49 4.96 -2.45
CA HIS A 183 -25.95 4.97 -2.61
C HIS A 183 -26.66 4.19 -1.50
N ASP A 184 -26.03 3.15 -0.98
CA ASP A 184 -26.60 2.28 0.07
C ASP A 184 -26.49 2.88 1.49
N LEU A 185 -25.76 3.99 1.66
CA LEU A 185 -25.66 4.78 2.90
C LEU A 185 -26.92 5.62 3.18
#